data_AF-A0AAV0HA18-F1
#
_entry.id   AF-A0AAV0HA18-F1
#
_cell.length_a   1.000
_cell.length_b   1.000
_cell.length_c   1.000
_cell.angle_alpha   90.00
_cell.angle_beta   90.00
_cell.angle_gamma   90.00
#
_symmetry.space_group_name_H-M   'P 1'
#
loop_
_entity.id
_entity.type
_entity.pdbx_description
1 polymer ?
#
loop_
_entity_poly.entity_id
_entity_poly.type
_entity_poly.pdbx_seq_one_letter_code
_entity_poly.pdbx_strand_id
1 'polypeptide(L)'
;MSLPETAQHTRLFRSQIVARRFDDQSLRILESVLACKDVKSIMQTRSSLKDFMRSESLAVIRELSQRTVEQKLSVVEFFVRAFALIGDIESCLALKYEGLLLRDIKSSADQWMRVSYEEWLNFAEHSLDNGFHAVARQVNFFC
;
A
#
# COMPACT_ATOMS: atom_id res chain seq x y z
N MET A 1 -25.66 -16.04 -18.23
CA MET A 1 -24.88 -16.49 -17.06
C MET A 1 -24.30 -15.26 -16.37
N SER A 2 -24.67 -15.01 -15.11
CA SER A 2 -24.04 -13.99 -14.27
C SER A 2 -22.61 -14.41 -13.90
N LEU A 3 -21.72 -13.43 -13.72
CA LEU A 3 -20.37 -13.70 -13.22
C LEU A 3 -20.43 -14.11 -11.75
N PRO A 4 -19.50 -14.94 -11.26
CA PRO A 4 -19.33 -15.17 -9.83
C PRO A 4 -19.17 -13.84 -9.09
N GLU A 5 -19.77 -13.71 -7.90
CA GLU A 5 -19.74 -12.49 -7.08
C GLU A 5 -18.32 -11.93 -6.87
N THR A 6 -17.35 -12.82 -6.66
CA THR A 6 -15.93 -12.48 -6.53
C THR A 6 -15.34 -11.85 -7.79
N ALA A 7 -15.73 -12.32 -8.97
CA ALA A 7 -15.29 -11.76 -10.25
C ALA A 7 -15.89 -10.36 -10.47
N GLN A 8 -17.14 -10.14 -10.03
CA GLN A 8 -17.78 -8.82 -10.07
C GLN A 8 -17.09 -7.83 -9.12
N HIS A 9 -16.83 -8.22 -7.86
CA HIS A 9 -16.10 -7.38 -6.92
C HIS A 9 -14.67 -7.09 -7.36
N THR A 10 -13.99 -8.07 -7.98
CA THR A 10 -12.63 -7.86 -8.53
C THR A 10 -12.64 -6.82 -9.66
N ARG A 11 -13.62 -6.90 -10.58
CA ARG A 11 -13.79 -5.91 -11.65
C ARG A 11 -14.13 -4.54 -11.09
N LEU A 12 -15.01 -4.48 -10.09
CA LEU A 12 -15.39 -3.24 -9.43
C LEU A 12 -14.16 -2.59 -8.77
N PHE A 13 -13.39 -3.35 -7.98
CA PHE A 13 -12.16 -2.87 -7.36
C PHE A 13 -11.21 -2.28 -8.39
N ARG A 14 -10.88 -3.04 -9.45
CA ARG A 14 -9.99 -2.56 -10.54
C ARG A 14 -10.49 -1.25 -11.15
N SER A 15 -11.79 -1.13 -11.38
CA SER A 15 -12.40 0.10 -11.91
C SER A 15 -12.20 1.30 -10.97
N GLN A 16 -12.37 1.13 -9.66
CA GLN A 16 -12.12 2.19 -8.67
C GLN A 16 -10.65 2.67 -8.71
N ILE A 17 -9.69 1.74 -8.79
CA ILE A 17 -8.26 2.06 -8.84
C ILE A 17 -7.90 2.84 -10.12
N VAL A 18 -8.41 2.41 -11.28
CA VAL A 18 -8.22 3.12 -12.55
C VAL A 18 -8.84 4.51 -12.49
N ALA A 19 -10.00 4.65 -11.83
CA ALA A 19 -10.65 5.94 -11.59
C ALA A 19 -9.99 6.79 -10.49
N ARG A 20 -8.82 6.37 -9.95
CA ARG A 20 -8.06 7.05 -8.89
C ARG A 20 -8.86 7.28 -7.61
N ARG A 21 -9.79 6.36 -7.30
CA ARG A 21 -10.55 6.36 -6.05
C ARG A 21 -9.80 5.55 -5.00
N PHE A 22 -9.11 6.29 -4.15
CA PHE A 22 -8.25 5.77 -3.09
C PHE A 22 -8.91 6.04 -1.73
N ASP A 23 -9.96 5.28 -1.44
CA ASP A 23 -10.79 5.47 -0.24
C ASP A 23 -11.06 4.14 0.48
N ASP A 24 -11.61 4.23 1.69
CA ASP A 24 -11.95 3.04 2.49
C ASP A 24 -13.03 2.18 1.83
N GLN A 25 -13.87 2.75 0.97
CA GLN A 25 -14.86 1.96 0.23
C GLN A 25 -14.16 1.00 -0.74
N SER A 26 -13.12 1.48 -1.42
CA SER A 26 -12.32 0.66 -2.33
C SER A 26 -11.55 -0.43 -1.58
N LEU A 27 -11.07 -0.16 -0.37
CA LEU A 27 -10.46 -1.18 0.51
C LEU A 27 -11.46 -2.25 0.96
N ARG A 28 -12.68 -1.87 1.34
CA ARG A 28 -13.74 -2.84 1.69
C ARG A 28 -14.11 -3.76 0.52
N ILE A 29 -14.08 -3.25 -0.71
CA ILE A 29 -14.29 -4.09 -1.90
C ILE A 29 -13.13 -5.07 -2.06
N LEU A 30 -11.89 -4.65 -1.80
CA LEU A 30 -10.73 -5.56 -1.83
C LEU A 30 -10.86 -6.67 -0.77
N GLU A 31 -11.26 -6.32 0.45
CA GLU A 31 -11.52 -7.30 1.52
C GLU A 31 -12.58 -8.33 1.10
N SER A 32 -13.67 -7.89 0.46
CA SER A 32 -14.72 -8.81 0.00
C SER A 32 -14.25 -9.73 -1.12
N VAL A 33 -13.35 -9.26 -2.00
CA VAL A 33 -12.68 -10.10 -3.01
C VAL A 33 -11.83 -11.18 -2.34
N LEU A 34 -11.14 -10.83 -1.26
CA LEU A 34 -10.22 -11.71 -0.53
C LEU A 34 -10.91 -12.61 0.51
N ALA A 35 -12.19 -12.40 0.82
CA ALA A 35 -12.96 -13.26 1.72
C ALA A 35 -13.42 -14.60 1.10
N CYS A 36 -12.98 -14.91 -0.14
CA CYS A 36 -13.40 -16.11 -0.85
C CYS A 36 -12.89 -17.41 -0.18
N LYS A 37 -13.77 -18.43 -0.10
CA LYS A 37 -13.50 -19.70 0.59
C LYS A 37 -12.64 -20.69 -0.20
N ASP A 38 -12.52 -20.54 -1.52
CA ASP A 38 -11.69 -21.44 -2.33
C ASP A 38 -10.22 -20.99 -2.33
N VAL A 39 -9.35 -21.79 -1.70
CA VAL A 39 -7.92 -21.50 -1.52
C VAL A 39 -7.18 -21.42 -2.87
N LYS A 40 -7.59 -22.18 -3.89
CA LYS A 40 -6.91 -22.12 -5.19
C LYS A 40 -7.29 -20.84 -5.95
N SER A 41 -8.58 -20.52 -5.99
CA SER A 41 -9.09 -19.28 -6.59
C SER A 41 -8.56 -18.02 -5.90
N ILE A 42 -8.44 -18.01 -4.57
CA ILE A 42 -7.90 -16.85 -3.85
C ILE A 42 -6.41 -16.63 -4.12
N MET A 43 -5.60 -17.69 -4.27
CA MET A 43 -4.19 -17.55 -4.62
C MET A 43 -4.01 -16.93 -6.02
N GLN A 44 -4.77 -17.42 -7.01
CA GLN A 44 -4.74 -16.86 -8.36
C GLN A 44 -5.23 -15.40 -8.38
N THR A 45 -6.30 -15.11 -7.63
CA THR A 45 -6.85 -13.76 -7.47
C THR A 45 -5.82 -12.82 -6.84
N ARG A 46 -5.15 -13.25 -5.76
CA ARG A 46 -4.08 -12.48 -5.12
C ARG A 46 -2.93 -12.21 -6.09
N SER A 47 -2.43 -13.21 -6.80
CA SER A 47 -1.37 -13.00 -7.80
C SER A 47 -1.77 -11.95 -8.84
N SER A 48 -2.97 -12.08 -9.41
CA SER A 48 -3.46 -11.14 -10.43
C SER A 48 -3.68 -9.72 -9.90
N LEU A 49 -4.10 -9.60 -8.63
CA LEU A 49 -4.24 -8.31 -7.96
C LEU A 49 -2.88 -7.69 -7.61
N LYS A 50 -1.88 -8.49 -7.20
CA LYS A 50 -0.51 -8.01 -6.97
C LYS A 50 0.05 -7.34 -8.22
N ASP A 51 0.04 -8.04 -9.35
CA ASP A 51 0.58 -7.53 -10.61
C ASP A 51 -0.12 -6.23 -11.03
N PHE A 52 -1.45 -6.21 -10.93
CA PHE A 52 -2.25 -5.03 -11.23
C PHE A 52 -1.92 -3.86 -10.30
N MET A 53 -1.93 -4.07 -8.99
CA MET A 53 -1.69 -3.02 -8.00
C MET A 53 -0.26 -2.49 -8.06
N ARG A 54 0.73 -3.35 -8.33
CA ARG A 54 2.13 -2.92 -8.56
C ARG A 54 2.20 -1.98 -9.77
N SER A 55 1.61 -2.36 -10.90
CA SER A 55 1.55 -1.51 -12.10
C SER A 55 0.86 -0.17 -11.83
N GLU A 56 -0.33 -0.20 -11.21
CA GLU A 56 -1.10 1.01 -10.94
C GLU A 56 -0.42 1.92 -9.92
N SER A 57 0.17 1.36 -8.85
CA SER A 57 0.88 2.16 -7.85
C SER A 57 2.04 2.93 -8.46
N LEU A 58 2.84 2.32 -9.34
CA LEU A 58 3.93 2.99 -10.04
C LEU A 58 3.43 4.10 -10.97
N ALA A 59 2.33 3.88 -11.68
CA ALA A 59 1.71 4.90 -12.52
C ALA A 59 1.24 6.09 -11.68
N VAL A 60 0.53 5.82 -10.60
CA VAL A 60 0.00 6.85 -9.70
C VAL A 60 1.11 7.64 -9.04
N ILE A 61 2.17 7.00 -8.54
CA ILE A 61 3.31 7.68 -7.89
C ILE A 61 3.95 8.70 -8.85
N ARG A 62 4.04 8.38 -10.15
CA ARG A 62 4.55 9.32 -11.16
C ARG A 62 3.61 10.51 -11.37
N GLU A 63 2.30 10.29 -11.31
CA GLU A 63 1.26 11.33 -11.41
C GLU A 63 1.23 12.26 -10.19
N LEU A 64 1.72 11.80 -9.03
CA LEU A 64 1.62 12.54 -7.78
C LEU A 64 2.57 13.74 -7.69
N SER A 65 3.52 13.93 -8.62
CA SER A 65 4.57 14.96 -8.50
C SER A 65 4.04 16.37 -8.16
N GLN A 66 2.94 16.79 -8.79
CA GLN A 66 2.31 18.11 -8.61
C GLN A 66 1.28 18.21 -7.47
N ARG A 67 1.03 17.12 -6.73
CA ARG A 67 0.06 17.11 -5.63
C ARG A 67 0.64 17.61 -4.31
N THR A 68 -0.25 18.02 -3.40
CA THR A 68 0.15 18.41 -2.04
C THR A 68 0.72 17.21 -1.27
N VAL A 69 1.45 17.48 -0.19
CA VAL A 69 2.07 16.41 0.61
C VAL A 69 0.99 15.54 1.26
N GLU A 70 -0.09 16.12 1.74
CA GLU A 70 -1.21 15.42 2.37
C GLU A 70 -1.90 14.49 1.38
N GLN A 71 -2.10 14.94 0.14
CA GLN A 71 -2.65 14.11 -0.93
C GLN A 71 -1.71 12.96 -1.29
N LYS A 72 -0.40 13.21 -1.35
CA LYS A 72 0.61 12.16 -1.56
C LYS A 72 0.54 11.11 -0.47
N LEU A 73 0.55 11.54 0.79
CA LEU A 73 0.52 10.66 1.95
C LEU A 73 -0.78 9.85 2.01
N SER A 74 -1.93 10.45 1.76
CA SER A 74 -3.21 9.75 1.72
C SER A 74 -3.24 8.64 0.65
N VAL A 75 -2.68 8.89 -0.53
CA VAL A 75 -2.59 7.89 -1.59
C VAL A 75 -1.60 6.79 -1.24
N VAL A 76 -0.43 7.14 -0.67
CA VAL A 76 0.55 6.16 -0.19
C VAL A 76 -0.06 5.26 0.88
N GLU A 77 -0.77 5.84 1.86
CA GLU A 77 -1.45 5.10 2.92
C GLU A 77 -2.47 4.10 2.36
N PHE A 78 -3.27 4.52 1.38
CA PHE A 78 -4.20 3.62 0.69
C PHE A 78 -3.47 2.41 0.08
N PHE A 79 -2.38 2.63 -0.65
CA PHE A 79 -1.64 1.54 -1.28
C PHE A 79 -0.95 0.63 -0.26
N VAL A 80 -0.40 1.18 0.83
CA VAL A 80 0.17 0.39 1.93
C VAL A 80 -0.89 -0.56 2.50
N ARG A 81 -2.09 -0.05 2.80
CA ARG A 81 -3.21 -0.87 3.31
C ARG A 81 -3.65 -1.91 2.28
N ALA A 82 -3.75 -1.54 1.01
CA ALA A 82 -4.14 -2.48 -0.05
C ALA A 82 -3.12 -3.60 -0.26
N PHE A 83 -1.82 -3.30 -0.28
CA PHE A 83 -0.77 -4.31 -0.40
C PHE A 83 -0.69 -5.22 0.84
N ALA A 84 -0.92 -4.68 2.04
CA ALA A 84 -1.05 -5.48 3.25
C ALA A 84 -2.21 -6.49 3.14
N LEU A 85 -3.39 -6.06 2.68
CA LEU A 85 -4.55 -6.95 2.46
C LEU A 85 -4.24 -8.05 1.42
N ILE A 86 -3.60 -7.69 0.31
CA ILE A 86 -3.24 -8.63 -0.76
C ILE A 86 -2.13 -9.61 -0.33
N GLY A 87 -1.35 -9.26 0.71
CA GLY A 87 -0.19 -10.01 1.17
C GLY A 87 1.05 -9.77 0.30
N ASP A 88 1.20 -8.56 -0.24
CA ASP A 88 2.40 -8.12 -0.97
C ASP A 88 3.30 -7.31 -0.03
N ILE A 89 4.06 -8.04 0.78
CA ILE A 89 4.85 -7.44 1.87
C ILE A 89 5.92 -6.48 1.34
N GLU A 90 6.58 -6.83 0.24
CA GLU A 90 7.63 -6.00 -0.35
C GLU A 90 7.09 -4.64 -0.79
N SER A 91 5.99 -4.62 -1.55
CA SER A 91 5.37 -3.35 -2.00
C SER A 91 4.78 -2.56 -0.83
N CYS A 92 4.24 -3.24 0.18
CA CYS A 92 3.75 -2.62 1.41
C CYS A 92 4.88 -1.89 2.16
N LEU A 93 6.00 -2.57 2.42
CA LEU A 93 7.14 -1.99 3.13
C LEU A 93 7.81 -0.88 2.34
N ALA A 94 7.97 -1.04 1.03
CA ALA A 94 8.54 -0.01 0.16
C ALA A 94 7.73 1.29 0.24
N LEU A 95 6.40 1.22 0.11
CA LEU A 95 5.57 2.43 0.19
C LEU A 95 5.46 2.99 1.61
N LYS A 96 5.49 2.15 2.64
CA LYS A 96 5.54 2.62 4.02
C LYS A 96 6.83 3.41 4.27
N TYR A 97 7.97 2.93 3.79
CA TYR A 97 9.24 3.66 3.84
C TYR A 97 9.16 5.01 3.13
N GLU A 98 8.66 5.05 1.89
CA GLU A 98 8.51 6.29 1.12
C GLU A 98 7.60 7.31 1.83
N GLY A 99 6.52 6.85 2.47
CA GLY A 99 5.64 7.69 3.26
C GLY A 99 6.33 8.30 4.49
N LEU A 100 7.09 7.51 5.23
CA LEU A 100 7.88 7.98 6.37
C LEU A 100 8.96 8.97 5.90
N LEU A 101 9.71 8.65 4.85
CA LEU A 101 10.75 9.52 4.31
C LEU A 101 10.18 10.86 3.82
N LEU A 102 9.05 10.84 3.11
CA LEU A 102 8.40 12.07 2.63
C LEU A 102 8.00 12.98 3.81
N ARG A 103 7.42 12.39 4.86
CA ARG A 103 7.06 13.08 6.10
C ARG A 103 8.29 13.68 6.79
N ASP A 104 9.35 12.90 6.93
CA ASP A 104 10.58 13.33 7.59
C ASP A 104 11.25 14.51 6.86
N ILE A 105 11.32 14.45 5.53
CA ILE A 105 11.84 15.55 4.68
C ILE A 105 11.00 16.83 4.84
N LYS A 106 9.68 16.71 5.04
CA LYS A 106 8.77 17.85 5.14
C LYS A 106 8.57 18.36 6.57
N SER A 107 9.07 17.64 7.57
CA SER A 107 8.96 17.98 8.99
C SER A 107 9.55 19.36 9.34
N SER A 108 10.52 19.85 8.57
CA SER A 108 11.10 21.18 8.78
C SER A 108 10.13 22.32 8.47
N ALA A 109 9.14 22.07 7.60
CA ALA A 109 8.12 23.04 7.21
C ALA A 109 6.81 22.86 8.00
N ASP A 110 6.52 21.63 8.46
CA ASP A 110 5.34 21.30 9.26
C ASP A 110 5.69 20.26 10.33
N GLN A 111 5.63 20.67 11.60
CA GLN A 111 5.95 19.80 12.74
C GLN A 111 5.01 18.59 12.86
N TRP A 112 3.78 18.67 12.33
CA TRP A 112 2.85 17.55 12.32
C TRP A 112 3.29 16.42 11.39
N MET A 113 4.18 16.72 10.43
CA MET A 113 4.78 15.72 9.55
C MET A 113 5.97 15.01 10.17
N ARG A 114 6.45 15.43 11.36
CA ARG A 114 7.59 14.80 12.03
C ARG A 114 7.33 13.31 12.23
N VAL A 115 8.28 12.49 11.79
CA VAL A 115 8.26 11.05 12.06
C VAL A 115 8.95 10.83 13.40
N SER A 116 8.29 10.09 14.29
CA SER A 116 8.90 9.76 15.58
C SER A 116 9.95 8.67 15.43
N TYR A 117 10.87 8.60 16.39
CA TYR A 117 11.80 7.48 16.53
C TYR A 117 11.05 6.13 16.59
N GLU A 118 9.93 6.08 17.30
CA GLU A 118 9.12 4.88 17.46
C GLU A 118 8.51 4.42 16.12
N GLU A 119 8.11 5.35 15.25
CA GLU A 119 7.63 5.01 13.91
C GLU A 119 8.72 4.37 13.05
N TRP A 120 9.96 4.88 13.12
CA TRP A 120 11.11 4.30 12.43
C TRP A 120 11.51 2.94 13.01
N LEU A 121 11.51 2.80 14.34
CA LEU A 121 11.81 1.54 15.01
C LEU A 121 10.78 0.46 14.65
N ASN A 122 9.48 0.78 14.72
CA ASN A 122 8.41 -0.13 14.32
C ASN A 122 8.55 -0.57 12.85
N PHE A 123 8.96 0.34 11.96
CA PHE A 123 9.24 -0.01 10.57
C PHE A 123 10.46 -0.94 10.43
N ALA A 124 11.52 -0.69 11.18
CA ALA A 124 12.73 -1.53 11.20
C ALA A 124 12.41 -2.96 11.67
N GLU A 125 11.69 -3.09 12.79
CA GLU A 125 11.26 -4.37 13.35
C GLU A 125 10.38 -5.14 12.36
N HIS A 126 9.35 -4.49 11.80
CA HIS A 126 8.50 -5.12 10.78
C HIS A 126 9.31 -5.56 9.55
N SER A 127 10.33 -4.80 9.15
CA SER A 127 11.19 -5.16 8.03
C SER A 127 12.06 -6.38 8.37
N LEU A 128 12.59 -6.47 9.59
CA LEU A 128 13.36 -7.64 10.08
C LEU A 128 12.50 -8.90 10.11
N ASP A 129 11.29 -8.81 10.68
CA ASP A 129 10.37 -9.94 10.83
C ASP A 129 9.96 -10.54 9.48
N ASN A 130 10.00 -9.72 8.42
CA ASN A 130 9.70 -10.13 7.06
C ASN A 130 10.96 -10.44 6.21
N GLY A 131 12.14 -10.51 6.82
CA GLY A 131 13.39 -10.93 6.16
C GLY A 131 14.13 -9.81 5.38
N PHE A 132 13.67 -8.56 5.48
CA PHE A 132 14.29 -7.40 4.80
C PHE A 132 15.41 -6.77 5.65
N HIS A 133 16.41 -7.57 6.02
CA HIS A 133 17.48 -7.15 6.94
C HIS A 133 18.33 -5.96 6.46
N ALA A 134 18.52 -5.81 5.15
CA ALA A 134 19.25 -4.67 4.59
C ALA A 134 18.51 -3.34 4.83
N VAL A 135 17.19 -3.35 4.57
CA VAL A 135 16.31 -2.18 4.78
C VAL A 135 16.24 -1.83 6.26
N ALA A 136 16.04 -2.83 7.13
CA ALA A 136 15.99 -2.62 8.58
C ALA A 136 17.26 -1.97 9.14
N ARG A 137 18.44 -2.39 8.67
CA ARG A 137 19.71 -1.78 9.09
C ARG A 137 19.86 -0.34 8.59
N GLN A 138 19.37 -0.05 7.39
CA GLN A 138 19.44 1.30 6.83
C GLN A 138 18.60 2.28 7.65
N VAL A 139 17.42 1.86 8.12
CA VAL A 139 16.55 2.74 8.90
C VAL A 139 16.99 2.92 10.34
N ASN A 140 17.76 1.99 10.92
CA ASN A 140 18.37 2.15 12.24
C ASN A 140 19.34 3.35 12.32
N PHE A 141 19.77 3.95 11.21
CA PHE A 141 20.56 5.19 11.23
C PHE A 141 19.71 6.46 11.40
N PHE A 142 18.40 6.39 11.19
CA PHE A 142 17.45 7.46 11.55
C PHE A 142 17.03 7.39 13.02
N CYS A 143 17.54 6.39 13.74
CA CYS A 143 17.31 6.08 15.14
C CYS A 143 18.51 6.48 16.00
#